data_AF-A0A940P3F2-F1
#
_entry.id   AF-A0A940P3F2-F1
#
_cell.length_a   1.000
_cell.length_b   1.000
_cell.length_c   1.000
_cell.angle_alpha   90.00
_cell.angle_beta   90.00
_cell.angle_gamma   90.00
#
_symmetry.space_group_name_H-M   'P 1'
#
loop_
_entity.id
_entity.type
_entity.pdbx_description
1 polymer ?
#
loop_
_entity_poly.entity_id
_entity_poly.type
_entity_poly.pdbx_seq_one_letter_code
_entity_poly.pdbx_strand_id
1 'polypeptide(L)'
;MNKVLRKRLLRDLRANFGRYLALFLLFVMGLYLVVSIVGSSEMIIQGTEHQKAKNMVEDGQFSVFLPLSDDDLSGLTMDGTTIEPMFSLDLKTDEHATLRLFANRNKIDLIQL
;
A
#
# COMPACT_ATOMS: atom_id res chain seq x y z
N MET A 1 -27.88 -13.94 -48.45
CA MET A 1 -27.44 -14.91 -47.43
C MET A 1 -27.50 -14.39 -45.97
N ASN A 2 -27.22 -13.11 -45.70
CA ASN A 2 -27.13 -12.56 -44.32
C ASN A 2 -28.45 -12.52 -43.51
N LYS A 3 -29.62 -12.40 -44.16
CA LYS A 3 -30.93 -12.35 -43.47
C LYS A 3 -31.33 -13.69 -42.82
N VAL A 4 -30.95 -14.80 -43.44
CA VAL A 4 -31.32 -16.16 -42.97
C VAL A 4 -30.52 -16.53 -41.72
N LEU A 5 -29.22 -16.24 -41.73
CA LEU A 5 -28.32 -16.50 -40.59
C LEU A 5 -28.73 -15.71 -39.33
N ARG A 6 -29.03 -14.41 -39.47
CA ARG A 6 -29.47 -13.57 -38.33
C ARG A 6 -30.80 -14.06 -37.73
N LYS A 7 -31.78 -14.43 -38.56
CA LYS A 7 -33.05 -14.98 -38.08
C LYS A 7 -32.86 -16.34 -37.38
N ARG A 8 -31.95 -17.17 -37.86
CA ARG A 8 -31.64 -18.47 -37.25
C ARG A 8 -30.96 -18.30 -35.90
N LEU A 9 -29.97 -17.41 -35.80
CA LEU A 9 -29.27 -17.08 -34.57
C LEU A 9 -30.21 -16.54 -33.49
N LEU A 10 -31.08 -15.58 -33.81
CA LEU A 10 -32.03 -15.02 -32.85
C LEU A 10 -33.02 -16.08 -32.32
N ARG A 11 -33.48 -16.99 -33.19
CA ARG A 11 -34.36 -18.09 -32.80
C ARG A 11 -33.64 -19.07 -31.87
N ASP A 12 -32.38 -19.36 -32.15
CA ASP A 12 -31.56 -20.25 -31.34
C ASP A 12 -31.20 -19.63 -29.98
N LEU A 13 -30.86 -18.33 -29.95
CA LEU A 13 -30.67 -17.56 -28.73
C LEU A 13 -31.91 -17.56 -27.84
N ARG A 14 -33.10 -17.46 -28.44
CA ARG A 14 -34.37 -17.52 -27.70
C ARG A 14 -34.68 -18.94 -27.19
N ALA A 15 -34.38 -19.96 -27.99
CA ALA A 15 -34.60 -21.36 -27.61
C ALA A 15 -33.65 -21.83 -26.50
N ASN A 16 -32.42 -21.33 -26.47
CA ASN A 16 -31.38 -21.67 -25.50
C ASN A 16 -31.03 -20.51 -24.55
N PHE A 17 -31.96 -19.57 -24.32
CA PHE A 17 -31.69 -18.30 -23.64
C PHE A 17 -30.99 -18.46 -22.29
N GLY A 18 -31.47 -19.39 -21.44
CA GLY A 18 -30.87 -19.62 -20.12
C GLY A 18 -29.41 -20.07 -20.19
N ARG A 19 -29.03 -20.90 -21.17
CA ARG A 19 -27.65 -21.36 -21.36
C ARG A 19 -26.73 -20.22 -21.77
N TYR A 20 -27.17 -19.41 -22.73
CA TYR A 20 -26.38 -18.26 -23.19
C TYR A 20 -26.30 -17.16 -22.13
N LEU A 21 -27.36 -16.96 -21.33
CA LEU A 21 -27.34 -16.04 -20.21
C LEU A 21 -26.35 -16.50 -19.13
N ALA A 22 -26.36 -17.79 -18.76
CA ALA A 22 -25.40 -18.33 -17.80
C ALA A 22 -23.95 -18.18 -18.29
N LEU A 23 -23.68 -18.46 -19.57
CA LEU A 23 -22.36 -18.30 -20.17
C LEU A 23 -21.92 -16.83 -20.22
N PHE A 24 -22.84 -15.92 -20.55
CA PHE A 24 -22.59 -14.48 -20.52
C PHE A 24 -22.27 -13.98 -19.11
N LEU A 25 -23.04 -14.39 -18.10
CA LEU A 25 -22.79 -14.02 -16.71
C LEU A 25 -21.45 -14.58 -16.22
N LEU A 26 -21.13 -15.83 -16.56
CA LEU A 26 -19.84 -16.43 -16.22
C LEU A 26 -18.67 -15.61 -16.82
N PHE A 27 -18.81 -15.18 -18.08
CA PHE A 27 -17.80 -14.35 -18.73
C PHE A 27 -17.66 -12.98 -18.07
N VAL A 28 -18.78 -12.30 -17.78
CA VAL A 28 -18.78 -11.00 -17.10
C VAL A 28 -18.18 -11.10 -15.70
N MET A 29 -18.53 -12.13 -14.94
CA MET A 29 -17.98 -12.35 -13.60
C MET A 29 -16.48 -12.62 -13.66
N GLY A 30 -16.01 -13.47 -14.58
CA GLY A 30 -14.58 -13.74 -14.76
C GLY A 30 -13.79 -12.48 -15.12
N LEU A 31 -14.31 -11.68 -16.06
CA LEU A 31 -13.68 -10.41 -16.44
C LEU A 31 -13.68 -9.41 -15.28
N TYR A 32 -14.81 -9.29 -14.57
CA TYR A 32 -14.94 -8.39 -13.42
C TYR A 32 -13.92 -8.73 -12.33
N LEU A 33 -13.75 -10.03 -12.02
CA LEU A 33 -12.82 -10.49 -11.00
C LEU A 33 -11.38 -10.06 -11.34
N VAL A 34 -10.95 -10.29 -12.58
CA VAL A 34 -9.60 -9.90 -13.03
C VAL A 34 -9.41 -8.39 -12.98
N VAL A 35 -10.35 -7.62 -13.52
CA VAL A 35 -10.26 -6.14 -13.53
C VAL A 35 -10.27 -5.57 -12.13
N SER A 36 -11.10 -6.13 -11.23
CA SER A 36 -11.17 -5.69 -9.84
C SER A 36 -9.85 -5.94 -9.11
N ILE A 37 -9.24 -7.12 -9.24
CA ILE A 37 -7.97 -7.42 -8.57
C ILE A 37 -6.87 -6.48 -9.06
N VAL A 38 -6.75 -6.28 -10.37
CA VAL A 38 -5.73 -5.40 -10.95
C VAL A 38 -5.95 -3.96 -10.47
N GLY A 39 -7.18 -3.46 -10.54
CA GLY A 39 -7.52 -2.12 -10.08
C GLY A 39 -7.27 -1.92 -8.58
N SER A 40 -7.65 -2.88 -7.74
CA SER A 40 -7.38 -2.81 -6.29
C SER A 40 -5.88 -2.84 -5.98
N SER A 41 -5.10 -3.66 -6.72
CA SER A 41 -3.65 -3.75 -6.53
C SER A 41 -2.96 -2.42 -6.86
N GLU A 42 -3.31 -1.81 -7.99
CA GLU A 42 -2.83 -0.49 -8.40
C GLU A 42 -3.13 0.57 -7.33
N MET A 43 -4.38 0.61 -6.84
CA MET A 43 -4.81 1.54 -5.81
C MET A 43 -4.06 1.37 -4.49
N ILE A 44 -3.78 0.12 -4.08
CA ILE A 44 -3.01 -0.15 -2.86
C ILE A 44 -1.57 0.30 -3.02
N ILE A 45 -0.92 0.02 -4.16
CA ILE A 45 0.46 0.42 -4.41
C ILE A 45 0.57 1.94 -4.40
N GLN A 46 -0.21 2.61 -5.24
CA GLN A 46 -0.17 4.07 -5.35
C GLN A 46 -0.57 4.76 -4.05
N GLY A 47 -1.63 4.25 -3.40
CA GLY A 47 -2.08 4.74 -2.11
C GLY A 47 -1.00 4.60 -1.04
N THR A 48 -0.35 3.45 -0.95
CA THR A 48 0.72 3.21 0.03
C THR A 48 1.92 4.12 -0.22
N GLU A 49 2.38 4.24 -1.46
CA GLU A 49 3.52 5.12 -1.78
C GLU A 49 3.21 6.60 -1.48
N HIS A 50 1.99 7.05 -1.77
CA HIS A 50 1.56 8.41 -1.44
C HIS A 50 1.53 8.65 0.08
N GLN A 51 1.04 7.68 0.86
CA GLN A 51 1.01 7.82 2.32
C GLN A 51 2.41 7.71 2.92
N LYS A 52 3.29 6.84 2.41
CA LYS A 52 4.69 6.77 2.84
C LYS A 52 5.40 8.10 2.65
N ALA A 53 5.25 8.72 1.48
CA ALA A 53 5.84 10.01 1.18
C ALA A 53 5.32 11.12 2.10
N LYS A 54 4.01 11.12 2.39
CA LYS A 54 3.38 12.09 3.31
C LYS A 54 3.84 11.92 4.76
N ASN A 55 3.95 10.69 5.23
CA ASN A 55 4.32 10.38 6.61
C ASN A 55 5.85 10.35 6.80
N MET A 56 6.63 10.55 5.73
CA MET A 56 8.09 10.43 5.74
C MET A 56 8.52 9.13 6.46
N VAL A 57 7.97 8.00 6.01
CA VAL A 57 8.21 6.69 6.63
C VAL A 57 9.70 6.36 6.62
N GLU A 58 10.19 5.86 7.76
CA GLU A 58 11.59 5.51 7.95
C GLU A 58 12.08 4.41 6.99
N ASP A 59 13.16 4.70 6.26
CA ASP A 59 13.85 3.73 5.39
C ASP A 59 14.78 2.79 6.19
N GLY A 60 15.31 3.26 7.33
CA GLY A 60 16.15 2.46 8.21
C GLY A 60 16.75 3.26 9.36
N GLN A 61 17.30 2.53 10.34
CA GLN A 61 17.95 3.07 11.52
C GLN A 61 19.35 2.48 11.74
N PHE A 62 20.20 3.25 12.40
CA PHE A 62 21.49 2.80 12.90
C PHE A 62 21.72 3.32 14.31
N SER A 63 22.64 2.69 15.03
CA SER A 63 22.99 3.07 16.39
C SER A 63 24.47 3.34 16.51
N VAL A 64 24.81 4.35 17.29
CA VAL A 64 26.19 4.77 17.56
C VAL A 64 26.44 4.74 19.05
N PHE A 65 27.69 4.49 19.45
CA PHE A 65 28.06 4.45 20.86
C PHE A 65 28.11 5.84 21.49
N LEU A 66 28.52 6.85 20.71
CA LEU A 66 28.51 8.26 21.07
C LEU A 66 27.60 9.02 20.09
N PRO A 67 26.88 10.07 20.53
CA PRO A 67 26.13 10.93 19.63
C PRO A 67 27.01 11.49 18.51
N LEU A 68 26.48 11.53 17.30
CA LEU A 68 27.16 12.12 16.14
C LEU A 68 27.43 13.61 16.38
N SER A 69 28.57 14.10 15.90
CA SER A 69 28.84 15.53 15.83
C SER A 69 28.06 16.19 14.69
N ASP A 70 27.94 17.52 14.73
CA ASP A 70 27.29 18.26 13.65
C ASP A 70 28.03 18.07 12.30
N ASP A 71 29.36 17.92 12.34
CA ASP A 71 30.18 17.64 11.16
C ASP A 71 29.86 16.26 10.56
N ASP A 72 29.77 15.22 11.41
CA ASP A 72 29.38 13.87 10.97
C ASP A 72 27.97 13.88 10.35
N LEU A 73 27.03 14.57 11.00
CA LEU A 73 25.66 14.67 10.51
C LEU A 73 25.60 15.40 9.17
N SER A 74 26.39 16.47 9.00
CA SER A 74 26.48 17.21 7.74
C SER A 74 27.04 16.33 6.61
N GLY A 75 28.02 15.47 6.90
CA GLY A 75 28.57 14.53 5.94
C GLY A 75 27.56 13.46 5.52
N LEU A 76 26.79 12.93 6.46
CA LEU A 76 25.79 11.88 6.20
C LEU A 76 24.51 12.41 5.53
N THR A 77 24.22 13.71 5.65
CA THR A 77 23.02 14.33 5.05
C THR A 77 23.31 15.05 3.73
N MET A 78 24.56 15.03 3.26
CA MET A 78 25.01 15.74 2.05
C MET A 78 24.31 15.27 0.77
N ASP A 79 23.89 14.00 0.72
CA ASP A 79 23.16 13.41 -0.40
C ASP A 79 21.64 13.68 -0.37
N GLY A 80 21.17 14.45 0.62
CA GLY A 80 19.75 14.71 0.84
C GLY A 80 19.07 13.74 1.82
N THR A 81 19.81 12.80 2.40
CA THR A 81 19.29 11.93 3.47
C THR A 81 18.82 12.76 4.66
N THR A 82 17.67 12.42 5.22
CA THR A 82 17.18 13.01 6.47
C THR A 82 17.50 12.08 7.62
N ILE A 83 18.20 12.59 8.64
CA ILE A 83 18.51 11.85 9.87
C ILE A 83 17.87 12.58 11.05
N GLU A 84 17.14 11.84 11.88
CA GLU A 84 16.52 12.33 13.11
C GLU A 84 16.98 11.46 14.29
N PRO A 85 17.51 12.04 15.38
CA PRO A 85 17.92 11.26 16.55
C PRO A 85 16.73 10.59 17.23
N MET A 86 16.83 9.28 17.50
CA MET A 86 15.81 8.51 18.21
C MET A 86 16.31 8.06 19.59
N PHE A 87 16.43 9.03 20.51
CA PHE A 87 16.80 8.72 21.88
C PHE A 87 15.61 8.15 22.67
N SER A 88 15.91 7.20 23.56
CA SER A 88 14.91 6.62 24.45
C SER A 88 15.43 6.47 25.87
N LEU A 89 14.50 6.54 26.83
CA LEU A 89 14.76 6.35 28.25
C LEU A 89 13.91 5.20 28.78
N ASP A 90 14.56 4.19 29.34
CA ASP A 90 13.91 3.03 29.95
C ASP A 90 13.71 3.24 31.46
N LEU A 91 12.46 3.28 31.89
CA LEU A 91 12.07 3.33 33.30
C LEU A 91 11.62 1.93 33.74
N LYS A 92 12.26 1.39 34.78
CA LYS A 92 11.81 0.13 35.39
C LYS A 92 10.60 0.39 36.28
N THR A 93 9.54 -0.39 36.11
CA THR A 93 8.40 -0.41 37.05
C THR A 93 8.50 -1.59 38.01
N ASP A 94 7.72 -1.56 39.07
CA ASP A 94 7.71 -2.55 40.15
C ASP A 94 7.29 -3.96 39.66
N GLU A 95 6.53 -4.04 38.56
CA GLU A 95 5.97 -5.29 38.01
C GLU A 95 6.84 -5.98 36.94
N HIS A 96 8.17 -5.87 37.02
CA HIS A 96 9.10 -6.41 36.01
C HIS A 96 8.90 -5.86 34.57
N ALA A 97 8.12 -4.80 34.40
CA ALA A 97 7.94 -4.15 33.11
C ALA A 97 8.89 -2.94 32.94
N THR A 98 9.15 -2.59 31.69
CA THR A 98 9.98 -1.44 31.31
C THR A 98 9.12 -0.47 30.51
N LEU A 99 8.98 0.75 30.99
CA LEU A 99 8.37 1.85 30.24
C LEU A 99 9.47 2.58 29.47
N ARG A 100 9.45 2.49 28.13
CA ARG A 100 10.37 3.22 27.26
C ARG A 100 9.75 4.52 26.78
N LEU A 101 10.35 5.64 27.17
CA LEU A 101 9.95 6.97 26.72
C LEU A 101 10.81 7.38 25.53
N PHE A 102 10.17 7.88 24.48
CA PHE A 102 10.83 8.44 23.30
C PHE A 102 10.55 9.94 23.20
N ALA A 103 11.49 10.69 22.63
CA ALA A 103 11.19 12.05 22.18
C ALA A 103 10.21 11.99 20.98
N ASN A 104 9.33 12.99 20.88
CA ASN A 104 8.43 13.09 19.74
C ASN A 104 9.22 13.38 18.46
N ARG A 105 8.96 12.58 17.41
CA ARG A 105 9.52 12.79 16.07
C ARG A 105 8.78 13.92 15.36
N ASN A 106 9.52 14.73 14.60
CA ASN A 106 8.98 15.85 13.83
C ASN A 106 9.42 15.85 12.37
N LYS A 107 10.32 14.94 11.96
CA LYS A 107 10.78 14.85 10.57
C LYS A 107 10.45 13.50 9.95
N ILE A 108 10.70 12.40 10.65
CA ILE A 108 10.52 11.03 10.14
C ILE A 108 9.37 10.36 10.91
N ASP A 109 8.64 9.44 10.26
CA ASP A 109 7.47 8.75 10.82
C ASP A 109 6.43 9.70 11.42
N LEU A 110 6.04 10.69 10.62
CA LEU A 110 5.04 11.68 10.99
C LEU A 110 3.67 11.02 11.11
N ILE A 111 3.02 11.27 12.24
CA ILE A 111 1.65 10.84 12.48
C ILE A 111 0.70 11.78 11.75
N GLN A 112 -0.17 11.21 10.92
CA GLN A 112 -1.27 11.93 10.30
C GLN A 112 -2.53 11.78 11.17
N LEU A 113 -2.98 12.90 11.76
CA LEU A 113 -4.22 13.01 12.54
C LEU A 113 -5.40 13.44 11.67
#